data_AF-A0AAW2C1K2-F1
#
_entry.id   AF-A0AAW2C1K2-F1
#
_cell.length_a   1.000
_cell.length_b   1.000
_cell.length_c   1.000
_cell.angle_alpha   90.00
_cell.angle_beta   90.00
_cell.angle_gamma   90.00
#
_symmetry.space_group_name_H-M   'P 1'
#
loop_
_entity.id
_entity.type
_entity.pdbx_description
1 polymer ?
#
loop_
_entity_poly.entity_id
_entity_poly.type
_entity_poly.pdbx_seq_one_letter_code
_entity_poly.pdbx_strand_id
1 'polypeptide(L)'
;MAVSGCFVRPNQSIFQHLKPPRPNHSYRNQSCLRASLISSSDGEGGKMIWKEKDEWKINFSGKKPAAPLLDTINYPAHMKNLSTQDLEQLAAELRADIVYTVSKRGGHLSSSLGVVELSVALHHVLNTPEDKIIWDVGHQTYPHKILTGRRPRMHTIRKTSGLSGFPKRDESIYDAFGAGHSSTSISAGLGKENNVISVIGDGAMTAGQAYEAMNNAGYLDSNLIVVLNDNKQVSLPTSTLDGPATPVGALSSALAKLQASTNFHKLREAAKVNL
;
A
#
# COMPACT_ATOMS: atom_id res chain seq x y z
N MET A 1 24.96 -57.16 7.89
CA MET A 1 26.13 -56.84 7.06
C MET A 1 25.95 -55.40 6.59
N ALA A 2 26.77 -54.40 6.87
CA ALA A 2 28.05 -54.29 7.54
C ALA A 2 28.10 -52.96 8.32
N VAL A 3 28.92 -52.91 9.37
CA VAL A 3 29.26 -51.72 10.18
C VAL A 3 30.71 -51.33 9.86
N SER A 4 31.01 -50.03 9.79
CA SER A 4 32.31 -49.40 10.17
C SER A 4 32.14 -47.87 9.99
N GLY A 5 32.21 -46.99 11.00
CA GLY A 5 33.40 -46.50 11.73
C GLY A 5 33.99 -45.28 10.97
N CYS A 6 34.33 -44.10 11.51
CA CYS A 6 34.80 -43.69 12.84
C CYS A 6 34.71 -42.13 13.02
N PHE A 7 34.75 -41.70 14.28
CA PHE A 7 34.81 -40.33 14.85
C PHE A 7 36.08 -39.52 14.50
N VAL A 8 36.05 -38.17 14.57
CA VAL A 8 36.94 -37.25 15.35
C VAL A 8 36.33 -35.82 15.39
N ARG A 9 36.69 -35.08 16.45
CA ARG A 9 36.12 -33.92 17.18
C ARG A 9 36.38 -32.48 16.62
N PRO A 10 35.79 -31.44 17.25
CA PRO A 10 35.76 -30.04 16.77
C PRO A 10 36.93 -29.18 17.29
N ASN A 11 37.25 -28.08 16.57
CA ASN A 11 37.95 -26.89 17.09
C ASN A 11 37.76 -25.71 16.12
N GLN A 12 37.10 -24.63 16.53
CA GLN A 12 37.64 -23.36 17.05
C GLN A 12 38.13 -22.34 15.98
N SER A 13 37.32 -21.28 15.89
CA SER A 13 37.64 -19.85 15.67
C SER A 13 38.74 -19.42 14.69
N ILE A 14 38.34 -18.66 13.65
CA ILE A 14 39.05 -17.46 13.21
C ILE A 14 38.04 -16.32 13.01
N PHE A 15 38.15 -15.30 13.86
CA PHE A 15 37.60 -13.96 13.69
C PHE A 15 38.22 -13.31 12.44
N GLN A 16 37.44 -12.54 11.67
CA GLN A 16 37.83 -11.16 11.32
C GLN A 16 36.69 -10.38 10.61
N HIS A 17 36.27 -9.32 11.31
CA HIS A 17 35.77 -8.04 10.82
C HIS A 17 35.24 -7.91 9.38
N LEU A 18 33.92 -7.72 9.27
CA LEU A 18 33.36 -6.80 8.27
C LEU A 18 32.48 -5.78 8.99
N LYS A 19 32.98 -4.53 9.09
CA LYS A 19 32.18 -3.36 9.49
C LYS A 19 31.22 -3.03 8.35
N PRO A 20 29.93 -2.77 8.60
CA PRO A 20 29.08 -2.15 7.58
C PRO A 20 29.53 -0.69 7.32
N PRO A 21 29.44 -0.20 6.08
CA PRO A 21 29.93 1.12 5.71
C PRO A 21 29.04 2.22 6.32
N ARG A 22 29.68 3.30 6.79
CA ARG A 22 29.00 4.54 7.19
C ARG A 22 28.55 5.30 5.94
N PRO A 23 27.33 5.85 5.87
CA PRO A 23 27.06 6.95 4.96
C PRO A 23 27.56 8.26 5.60
N ASN A 24 28.62 8.82 5.01
CA ASN A 24 28.99 10.22 5.16
C ASN A 24 28.22 11.08 4.15
N HIS A 25 28.03 12.36 4.50
CA HIS A 25 27.38 13.47 3.78
C HIS A 25 25.86 13.60 3.95
N SER A 26 25.38 14.47 4.86
CA SER A 26 25.40 15.94 4.82
C SER A 26 24.62 16.50 3.64
N TYR A 27 23.33 16.76 3.87
CA TYR A 27 22.65 17.97 3.40
C TYR A 27 21.76 18.49 4.53
N ARG A 28 22.32 19.45 5.26
CA ARG A 28 21.62 20.35 6.16
C ARG A 28 20.92 21.39 5.27
N ASN A 29 19.59 21.37 5.25
CA ASN A 29 18.75 22.55 5.01
C ASN A 29 17.37 22.25 5.62
N GLN A 30 17.24 22.52 6.92
CA GLN A 30 15.94 22.64 7.57
C GLN A 30 15.27 23.91 7.05
N SER A 31 14.43 23.79 6.03
CA SER A 31 13.38 24.77 5.78
C SER A 31 12.15 24.32 6.56
N CYS A 32 12.05 24.76 7.81
CA CYS A 32 10.83 24.67 8.60
C CYS A 32 9.82 25.65 7.99
N LEU A 33 8.93 25.17 7.13
CA LEU A 33 7.77 25.93 6.69
C LEU A 33 6.71 25.85 7.78
N ARG A 34 6.78 26.77 8.73
CA ARG A 34 5.71 27.04 9.67
C ARG A 34 4.59 27.73 8.91
N ALA A 35 3.53 27.00 8.57
CA ALA A 35 2.29 27.62 8.12
C ALA A 35 1.70 28.40 9.30
N SER A 36 1.97 29.71 9.32
CA SER A 36 1.31 30.65 10.22
C SER A 36 -0.18 30.71 9.87
N LEU A 37 -1.02 30.37 10.85
CA LEU A 37 -2.45 30.61 10.82
C LEU A 37 -2.69 32.10 10.59
N ILE A 38 -3.19 32.44 9.41
CA ILE A 38 -3.79 33.75 9.18
C ILE A 38 -5.12 33.75 9.94
N SER A 39 -5.14 34.44 11.08
CA SER A 39 -6.37 34.82 11.74
C SER A 39 -7.00 35.97 10.94
N SER A 40 -8.02 35.67 10.16
CA SER A 40 -8.96 36.68 9.66
C SER A 40 -10.38 36.18 9.88
N SER A 41 -11.12 37.02 10.59
CA SER A 41 -12.51 36.92 11.00
C SER A 41 -13.49 36.76 9.84
N ASP A 42 -14.57 36.05 10.15
CA ASP A 42 -15.89 36.03 9.52
C ASP A 42 -16.03 35.43 8.11
N GLY A 43 -16.76 34.30 8.06
CA GLY A 43 -17.32 33.73 6.83
C GLY A 43 -17.38 32.21 6.88
N GLU A 44 -18.58 31.64 6.91
CA GLU A 44 -18.88 30.21 6.90
C GLU A 44 -18.10 29.41 5.84
N GLY A 45 -16.98 28.83 6.24
CA GLY A 45 -16.21 27.86 5.47
C GLY A 45 -16.11 26.55 6.25
N GLY A 46 -17.21 25.80 6.32
CA GLY A 46 -17.27 24.54 7.04
C GLY A 46 -16.17 23.57 6.60
N LYS A 47 -15.30 23.18 7.54
CA LYS A 47 -14.29 22.11 7.40
C LYS A 47 -15.00 20.87 6.82
N MET A 48 -14.74 20.50 5.57
CA MET A 48 -15.53 19.44 4.91
C MET A 48 -15.28 18.03 5.48
N ILE A 49 -14.25 17.90 6.32
CA ILE A 49 -13.74 16.66 6.87
C ILE A 49 -13.33 16.92 8.33
N TRP A 50 -13.85 16.13 9.25
CA TRP A 50 -13.50 16.17 10.68
C TRP A 50 -13.43 14.74 11.21
N LYS A 51 -12.41 14.47 12.04
CA LYS A 51 -12.22 13.20 12.74
C LYS A 51 -13.04 13.26 14.03
N GLU A 52 -14.16 12.55 14.09
CA GLU A 52 -15.02 12.44 15.27
C GLU A 52 -14.80 11.03 15.85
N LYS A 53 -14.23 10.92 17.06
CA LYS A 53 -14.02 9.66 17.81
C LYS A 53 -13.77 8.41 16.93
N ASP A 54 -12.69 8.46 16.15
CA ASP A 54 -12.17 7.36 15.32
C ASP A 54 -12.93 7.06 14.00
N GLU A 55 -13.91 7.87 13.60
CA GLU A 55 -14.60 7.75 12.31
C GLU A 55 -14.48 9.01 11.44
N TRP A 56 -14.23 8.81 10.14
CA TRP A 56 -14.21 9.86 9.13
C TRP A 56 -15.58 9.98 8.46
N LYS A 57 -16.35 11.03 8.80
CA LYS A 57 -17.60 11.33 8.08
C LYS A 57 -17.30 12.16 6.83
N ILE A 58 -17.68 11.64 5.66
CA ILE A 58 -17.60 12.36 4.39
C ILE A 58 -18.95 13.04 4.14
N ASN A 59 -19.01 14.37 4.25
CA ASN A 59 -20.18 15.12 3.82
C ASN A 59 -20.12 15.34 2.30
N PHE A 60 -20.81 14.50 1.55
CA PHE A 60 -20.77 14.55 0.09
C PHE A 60 -21.80 15.54 -0.48
N SER A 61 -21.33 16.72 -0.87
CA SER A 61 -22.15 17.78 -1.46
C SER A 61 -22.23 17.74 -3.00
N GLY A 62 -21.57 16.77 -3.65
CA GLY A 62 -21.44 16.70 -5.11
C GLY A 62 -20.49 17.73 -5.74
N LYS A 63 -19.98 18.69 -4.95
CA LYS A 63 -18.92 19.65 -5.31
C LYS A 63 -17.53 19.07 -5.03
N LYS A 64 -16.50 19.62 -5.67
CA LYS A 64 -15.12 19.18 -5.45
C LYS A 64 -14.71 19.51 -4.00
N PRO A 65 -14.21 18.54 -3.21
CA PRO A 65 -13.77 18.79 -1.84
C PRO A 65 -12.55 19.73 -1.83
N ALA A 66 -12.48 20.59 -0.82
CA ALA A 66 -11.24 21.29 -0.49
C ALA A 66 -10.21 20.25 -0.01
N ALA A 67 -9.00 20.34 -0.54
CA ALA A 67 -7.93 19.39 -0.26
C ALA A 67 -6.57 20.11 -0.20
N PRO A 68 -6.41 21.07 0.73
CA PRO A 68 -5.27 21.99 0.74
C PRO A 68 -3.93 21.28 0.89
N LEU A 69 -3.85 20.18 1.65
CA LEU A 69 -2.61 19.42 1.79
C LEU A 69 -2.35 18.59 0.53
N LEU A 70 -3.36 17.87 0.03
CA LEU A 70 -3.27 17.07 -1.20
C LEU A 70 -2.97 17.93 -2.44
N ASP A 71 -3.39 19.20 -2.44
CA ASP A 71 -3.06 20.18 -3.50
C ASP A 71 -1.55 20.49 -3.56
N THR A 72 -0.80 20.23 -2.49
CA THR A 72 0.67 20.37 -2.46
C THR A 72 1.42 19.11 -2.89
N ILE A 73 0.73 17.96 -2.98
CA ILE A 73 1.34 16.66 -3.25
C ILE A 73 1.12 16.27 -4.71
N ASN A 74 2.18 16.41 -5.52
CA ASN A 74 2.19 15.91 -6.90
C ASN A 74 2.93 14.57 -7.01
N TYR A 75 3.95 14.35 -6.19
CA TYR A 75 4.78 13.14 -6.24
C TYR A 75 5.10 12.63 -4.84
N PRO A 76 5.47 11.33 -4.69
CA PRO A 76 5.82 10.74 -3.40
C PRO A 76 6.92 11.49 -2.64
N ALA A 77 7.86 12.13 -3.35
CA ALA A 77 8.91 12.95 -2.76
C ALA A 77 8.37 14.11 -1.89
N HIS A 78 7.19 14.65 -2.21
CA HIS A 78 6.58 15.74 -1.42
C HIS A 78 6.05 15.27 -0.07
N MET A 79 5.90 13.95 0.11
CA MET A 79 5.34 13.36 1.32
C MET A 79 6.40 13.04 2.38
N LYS A 80 7.69 13.06 2.03
CA LYS A 80 8.79 12.51 2.86
C LYS A 80 8.96 13.20 4.22
N ASN A 81 8.62 14.49 4.30
CA ASN A 81 8.77 15.29 5.51
C ASN A 81 7.44 15.56 6.24
N LEU A 82 6.36 14.90 5.82
CA LEU A 82 5.06 15.04 6.48
C LEU A 82 5.08 14.36 7.85
N SER A 83 4.49 15.01 8.85
CA SER A 83 4.25 14.40 10.16
C SER A 83 3.17 13.32 10.06
N THR A 84 3.07 12.45 11.07
CA THR A 84 1.98 11.47 11.14
C THR A 84 0.60 12.14 11.08
N GLN A 85 0.44 13.31 11.72
CA GLN A 85 -0.81 14.08 11.65
C GLN A 85 -1.10 14.57 10.23
N ASP A 86 -0.08 15.04 9.51
CA ASP A 86 -0.23 15.46 8.12
C ASP A 86 -0.56 14.26 7.21
N LEU A 87 0.01 13.08 7.47
CA LEU A 87 -0.31 11.85 6.72
C LEU A 87 -1.76 11.41 6.95
N GLU A 88 -2.27 11.53 8.18
CA GLU A 88 -3.69 11.28 8.48
C GLU A 88 -4.61 12.26 7.74
N GLN A 89 -4.25 13.55 7.72
CA GLN A 89 -4.98 14.57 6.97
C GLN A 89 -4.93 14.28 5.46
N LEU A 90 -3.77 13.95 4.92
CA LEU A 90 -3.58 13.61 3.51
C LEU A 90 -4.45 12.42 3.11
N ALA A 91 -4.49 11.37 3.94
CA ALA A 91 -5.37 10.22 3.72
C ALA A 91 -6.84 10.63 3.67
N ALA A 92 -7.27 11.57 4.51
CA ALA A 92 -8.65 12.03 4.53
C ALA A 92 -9.04 12.84 3.30
N GLU A 93 -8.20 13.79 2.92
CA GLU A 93 -8.37 14.58 1.70
C GLU A 93 -8.36 13.67 0.46
N LEU A 94 -7.49 12.66 0.44
CA LEU A 94 -7.41 11.67 -0.62
C LEU A 94 -8.69 10.81 -0.71
N ARG A 95 -9.26 10.37 0.41
CA ARG A 95 -10.55 9.66 0.42
C ARG A 95 -11.65 10.53 -0.20
N ALA A 96 -11.74 11.79 0.18
CA ALA A 96 -12.75 12.70 -0.35
C ALA A 96 -12.56 12.94 -1.87
N ASP A 97 -11.33 13.13 -2.33
CA ASP A 97 -10.99 13.32 -3.76
C ASP A 97 -11.34 12.08 -4.60
N ILE A 98 -11.13 10.87 -4.05
CA ILE A 98 -11.54 9.60 -4.67
C ILE A 98 -13.06 9.50 -4.76
N VAL A 99 -13.78 9.72 -3.66
CA VAL A 99 -15.26 9.70 -3.65
C VAL A 99 -15.82 10.67 -4.68
N TYR A 100 -15.30 11.90 -4.72
CA TYR A 100 -15.68 12.89 -5.71
C TYR A 100 -15.42 12.41 -7.13
N THR A 101 -14.20 11.96 -7.43
CA THR A 101 -13.82 11.50 -8.77
C THR A 101 -14.72 10.36 -9.25
N VAL A 102 -14.91 9.33 -8.42
CA VAL A 102 -15.68 8.14 -8.78
C VAL A 102 -17.17 8.45 -8.87
N SER A 103 -17.73 9.33 -8.03
CA SER A 103 -19.12 9.75 -8.15
C SER A 103 -19.47 10.36 -9.52
N LYS A 104 -18.48 10.98 -10.19
CA LYS A 104 -18.67 11.61 -11.52
C LYS A 104 -18.37 10.68 -12.68
N ARG A 105 -17.62 9.61 -12.46
CA ARG A 105 -17.05 8.76 -13.54
C ARG A 105 -17.40 7.28 -13.45
N GLY A 106 -17.81 6.79 -12.29
CA GLY A 106 -17.89 5.36 -11.99
C GLY A 106 -16.51 4.71 -11.86
N GLY A 107 -16.50 3.40 -11.57
CA GLY A 107 -15.29 2.63 -11.33
C GLY A 107 -15.20 2.08 -9.91
N HIS A 108 -14.01 1.61 -9.53
CA HIS A 108 -13.82 0.85 -8.30
C HIS A 108 -13.63 1.76 -7.08
N LEU A 109 -14.74 2.01 -6.37
CA LEU A 109 -14.75 2.86 -5.18
C LEU A 109 -14.24 2.13 -3.93
N SER A 110 -14.93 1.06 -3.54
CA SER A 110 -14.70 0.39 -2.24
C SER A 110 -13.27 -0.14 -2.11
N SER A 111 -12.75 -0.81 -3.14
CA SER A 111 -11.37 -1.31 -3.16
C SER A 111 -10.33 -0.19 -3.05
N SER A 112 -10.54 0.94 -3.73
CA SER A 112 -9.64 2.09 -3.68
C SER A 112 -9.67 2.79 -2.32
N LEU A 113 -10.85 2.91 -1.69
CA LEU A 113 -10.99 3.48 -0.36
C LEU A 113 -10.31 2.61 0.70
N GLY A 114 -10.39 1.29 0.58
CA GLY A 114 -9.79 0.35 1.53
C GLY A 114 -8.26 0.37 1.59
N VAL A 115 -7.58 1.00 0.61
CA VAL A 115 -6.11 1.08 0.56
C VAL A 115 -5.56 2.50 0.61
N VAL A 116 -6.36 3.49 1.00
CA VAL A 116 -5.89 4.90 1.02
C VAL A 116 -4.72 5.07 1.99
N GLU A 117 -4.86 4.64 3.23
CA GLU A 117 -3.83 4.74 4.26
C GLU A 117 -2.61 3.92 3.89
N LEU A 118 -2.82 2.71 3.36
CA LEU A 118 -1.75 1.85 2.88
C LEU A 118 -0.97 2.55 1.76
N SER A 119 -1.66 3.16 0.79
CA SER A 119 -1.01 3.89 -0.30
C SER A 119 -0.21 5.08 0.19
N VAL A 120 -0.76 5.84 1.15
CA VAL A 120 -0.08 6.97 1.78
C VAL A 120 1.18 6.50 2.52
N ALA A 121 1.08 5.44 3.33
CA ALA A 121 2.19 4.88 4.07
C ALA A 121 3.28 4.34 3.14
N LEU A 122 2.91 3.57 2.11
CA LEU A 122 3.86 3.03 1.14
C LEU A 122 4.62 4.13 0.42
N HIS A 123 3.94 5.16 -0.08
CA HIS A 123 4.62 6.27 -0.77
C HIS A 123 5.41 7.19 0.16
N HIS A 124 5.02 7.30 1.42
CA HIS A 124 5.80 8.02 2.43
C HIS A 124 7.09 7.28 2.77
N VAL A 125 7.03 5.97 3.00
CA VAL A 125 8.19 5.17 3.42
C VAL A 125 9.12 4.85 2.24
N LEU A 126 8.58 4.42 1.11
CA LEU A 126 9.35 3.92 -0.03
C LEU A 126 9.81 5.02 -0.98
N ASN A 127 10.98 4.85 -1.57
CA ASN A 127 11.54 5.73 -2.58
C ASN A 127 11.10 5.25 -3.97
N THR A 128 9.83 5.46 -4.31
CA THR A 128 9.33 5.17 -5.65
C THR A 128 9.73 6.30 -6.62
N PRO A 129 10.09 6.00 -7.88
CA PRO A 129 9.91 4.72 -8.57
C PRO A 129 11.09 3.74 -8.45
N GLU A 130 12.15 4.04 -7.71
CA GLU A 130 13.28 3.12 -7.50
C GLU A 130 12.81 1.84 -6.82
N ASP A 131 12.18 1.99 -5.65
CA ASP A 131 11.41 0.92 -5.01
C ASP A 131 10.16 0.61 -5.83
N LYS A 132 9.84 -0.68 -5.97
CA LYS A 132 8.78 -1.15 -6.86
C LYS A 132 7.55 -1.53 -6.04
N ILE A 133 6.45 -0.82 -6.25
CA ILE A 133 5.14 -1.23 -5.75
C ILE A 133 4.38 -1.90 -6.89
N ILE A 134 4.05 -3.18 -6.71
CA ILE A 134 3.27 -3.98 -7.64
C ILE A 134 1.89 -4.20 -7.03
N TRP A 135 0.86 -3.68 -7.68
CA TRP A 135 -0.52 -3.82 -7.23
C TRP A 135 -1.22 -4.95 -7.97
N ASP A 136 -1.62 -6.00 -7.27
CA ASP A 136 -2.35 -7.12 -7.84
C ASP A 136 -3.76 -6.71 -8.29
N VAL A 137 -4.21 -7.19 -9.45
CA VAL A 137 -5.39 -6.73 -10.21
C VAL A 137 -5.31 -5.24 -10.60
N GLY A 138 -5.08 -4.35 -9.65
CA GLY A 138 -4.86 -2.91 -9.87
C GLY A 138 -6.10 -2.05 -9.68
N HIS A 139 -7.27 -2.63 -9.44
CA HIS A 139 -8.54 -1.91 -9.25
C HIS A 139 -8.57 -1.01 -7.99
N GLN A 140 -7.67 -1.22 -7.04
CA GLN A 140 -7.51 -0.45 -5.81
C GLN A 140 -6.55 0.76 -5.96
N THR A 141 -6.04 1.02 -7.15
CA THR A 141 -4.86 1.92 -7.34
C THR A 141 -5.18 3.38 -7.59
N TYR A 142 -6.41 3.83 -7.42
CA TYR A 142 -6.74 5.25 -7.57
C TYR A 142 -5.95 6.16 -6.62
N PRO A 143 -5.78 5.86 -5.31
CA PRO A 143 -4.88 6.62 -4.45
C PRO A 143 -3.44 6.65 -4.96
N HIS A 144 -2.90 5.49 -5.40
CA HIS A 144 -1.58 5.41 -6.02
C HIS A 144 -1.45 6.33 -7.25
N LYS A 145 -2.42 6.32 -8.17
CA LYS A 145 -2.41 7.21 -9.34
C LYS A 145 -2.43 8.69 -8.94
N ILE A 146 -3.28 9.04 -7.99
CA ILE A 146 -3.39 10.43 -7.48
C ILE A 146 -2.05 10.91 -6.91
N LEU A 147 -1.42 10.12 -6.04
CA LEU A 147 -0.16 10.45 -5.34
C LEU A 147 1.08 10.44 -6.25
N THR A 148 0.94 10.01 -7.50
CA THR A 148 2.04 9.87 -8.48
C THR A 148 1.81 10.72 -9.73
N GLY A 149 1.31 11.94 -9.52
CA GLY A 149 1.25 13.00 -10.53
C GLY A 149 0.04 12.96 -11.44
N ARG A 150 -0.89 12.01 -11.26
CA ARG A 150 -2.02 11.82 -12.20
C ARG A 150 -3.33 12.43 -11.70
N ARG A 151 -3.35 13.06 -10.52
CA ARG A 151 -4.54 13.71 -9.95
C ARG A 151 -5.29 14.63 -10.94
N PRO A 152 -4.65 15.55 -11.69
CA PRO A 152 -5.38 16.41 -12.62
C PRO A 152 -6.10 15.65 -13.73
N ARG A 153 -5.60 14.47 -14.10
CA ARG A 153 -6.13 13.62 -15.18
C ARG A 153 -7.14 12.58 -14.68
N MET A 154 -7.40 12.48 -13.38
CA MET A 154 -8.34 11.51 -12.82
C MET A 154 -9.77 11.64 -13.39
N HIS A 155 -10.15 12.84 -13.83
CA HIS A 155 -11.41 13.05 -14.55
C HIS A 155 -11.47 12.34 -15.92
N THR A 156 -10.38 11.73 -16.41
CA THR A 156 -10.35 10.96 -17.68
C THR A 156 -10.29 9.45 -17.45
N ILE A 157 -10.32 8.99 -16.20
CA ILE A 157 -10.14 7.58 -15.88
C ILE A 157 -11.19 6.69 -16.56
N ARG A 158 -10.75 5.55 -17.09
CA ARG A 158 -11.54 4.57 -17.86
C ARG A 158 -12.21 5.12 -19.13
N LYS A 159 -11.74 6.27 -19.65
CA LYS A 159 -12.17 6.78 -20.97
C LYS A 159 -11.17 6.38 -22.05
N THR A 160 -11.66 6.26 -23.28
CA THR A 160 -10.81 6.18 -24.47
C THR A 160 -9.83 7.35 -24.47
N SER A 161 -8.54 7.05 -24.67
CA SER A 161 -7.44 8.02 -24.62
C SER A 161 -7.23 8.73 -23.26
N GLY A 162 -7.90 8.27 -22.20
CA GLY A 162 -7.75 8.75 -20.82
C GLY A 162 -6.83 7.85 -19.98
N LEU A 163 -6.87 8.05 -18.66
CA LEU A 163 -6.16 7.15 -17.72
C LEU A 163 -6.79 5.76 -17.71
N SER A 164 -5.94 4.73 -17.64
CA SER A 164 -6.36 3.36 -17.40
C SER A 164 -6.99 3.22 -16.01
N GLY A 165 -7.98 2.33 -15.89
CA GLY A 165 -8.54 1.95 -14.59
C GLY A 165 -7.60 1.08 -13.73
N PHE A 166 -6.50 0.61 -14.32
CA PHE A 166 -5.49 -0.25 -13.70
C PHE A 166 -4.10 0.34 -13.92
N PRO A 167 -3.07 -0.09 -13.17
CA PRO A 167 -1.68 0.24 -13.45
C PRO A 167 -1.29 -0.16 -14.87
N LYS A 168 -0.63 0.75 -15.58
CA LYS A 168 -0.14 0.57 -16.95
C LYS A 168 1.27 1.17 -17.04
N ARG A 169 2.27 0.33 -17.35
CA ARG A 169 3.69 0.74 -17.41
C ARG A 169 3.93 1.93 -18.33
N ASP A 170 3.28 1.95 -19.50
CA ASP A 170 3.42 3.05 -20.45
C ASP A 170 2.69 4.33 -20.02
N GLU A 171 1.83 4.27 -19.00
CA GLU A 171 1.13 5.43 -18.45
C GLU A 171 1.98 6.17 -17.40
N SER A 172 2.78 5.44 -16.63
CA SER A 172 3.58 6.02 -15.54
C SER A 172 4.74 5.14 -15.13
N ILE A 173 5.89 5.77 -14.87
CA ILE A 173 7.08 5.12 -14.28
C ILE A 173 6.82 4.51 -12.90
N TYR A 174 5.76 4.96 -12.22
CA TYR A 174 5.34 4.44 -10.91
C TYR A 174 4.52 3.15 -11.01
N ASP A 175 4.02 2.80 -12.19
CA ASP A 175 3.28 1.57 -12.43
C ASP A 175 4.30 0.46 -12.76
N ALA A 176 4.90 -0.15 -11.73
CA ALA A 176 6.02 -1.09 -11.87
C ALA A 176 5.68 -2.37 -12.66
N PHE A 177 4.40 -2.70 -12.78
CA PHE A 177 3.86 -3.83 -13.54
C PHE A 177 2.47 -3.49 -14.09
N GLY A 178 2.14 -3.98 -15.29
CA GLY A 178 0.80 -3.83 -15.85
C GLY A 178 -0.13 -4.89 -15.25
N ALA A 179 -1.25 -4.46 -14.67
CA ALA A 179 -2.17 -5.37 -13.99
C ALA A 179 -3.55 -5.42 -14.65
N GLY A 180 -4.34 -6.42 -14.27
CA GLY A 180 -5.72 -6.61 -14.70
C GLY A 180 -6.23 -8.00 -14.32
N HIS A 181 -5.38 -9.02 -14.50
CA HIS A 181 -5.57 -10.35 -13.94
C HIS A 181 -5.09 -10.40 -12.49
N SER A 182 -5.75 -11.24 -11.68
CA SER A 182 -5.38 -11.48 -10.29
C SER A 182 -4.19 -12.42 -10.15
N SER A 183 -3.58 -12.40 -8.98
CA SER A 183 -2.61 -13.39 -8.50
C SER A 183 -1.25 -13.37 -9.22
N THR A 184 -0.96 -12.29 -9.94
CA THR A 184 0.25 -12.14 -10.75
C THR A 184 1.34 -11.33 -10.06
N SER A 185 1.00 -10.56 -9.04
CA SER A 185 1.88 -9.55 -8.42
C SER A 185 3.16 -10.12 -7.79
N ILE A 186 3.04 -11.20 -7.02
CA ILE A 186 4.18 -11.83 -6.32
C ILE A 186 5.19 -12.36 -7.35
N SER A 187 4.68 -13.09 -8.35
CA SER A 187 5.52 -13.62 -9.44
C SER A 187 6.18 -12.50 -10.24
N ALA A 188 5.44 -11.42 -10.55
CA ALA A 188 5.97 -10.25 -11.24
C ALA A 188 7.05 -9.49 -10.43
N GLY A 189 7.07 -9.70 -9.11
CA GLY A 189 8.08 -9.16 -8.21
C GLY A 189 9.38 -9.96 -8.20
N LEU A 190 9.33 -11.25 -8.53
CA LEU A 190 10.52 -12.11 -8.57
C LEU A 190 11.51 -11.64 -9.63
N GLY A 191 12.79 -11.62 -9.27
CA GLY A 191 13.88 -11.23 -10.17
C GLY A 191 14.09 -9.72 -10.35
N LYS A 192 13.41 -8.88 -9.55
CA LYS A 192 13.71 -7.44 -9.47
C LYS A 192 14.77 -7.19 -8.38
N GLU A 193 15.78 -6.38 -8.69
CA GLU A 193 16.92 -6.14 -7.79
C GLU A 193 16.66 -5.09 -6.70
N ASN A 194 15.63 -4.24 -6.86
CA ASN A 194 15.26 -3.21 -5.88
C ASN A 194 14.30 -3.76 -4.81
N ASN A 195 14.02 -2.98 -3.76
CA ASN A 195 12.97 -3.34 -2.81
C ASN A 195 11.64 -3.48 -3.56
N VAL A 196 11.05 -4.68 -3.51
CA VAL A 196 9.79 -4.96 -4.19
C VAL A 196 8.70 -5.21 -3.18
N ILE A 197 7.59 -4.51 -3.37
CA ILE A 197 6.41 -4.58 -2.53
C ILE A 197 5.26 -5.07 -3.40
N SER A 198 4.80 -6.29 -3.13
CA SER A 198 3.66 -6.90 -3.80
C SER A 198 2.42 -6.72 -2.93
N VAL A 199 1.49 -5.86 -3.36
CA VAL A 199 0.20 -5.65 -2.68
C VAL A 199 -0.86 -6.55 -3.31
N ILE A 200 -1.31 -7.55 -2.57
CA ILE A 200 -2.23 -8.59 -3.05
C ILE A 200 -3.46 -8.70 -2.13
N GLY A 201 -4.65 -8.85 -2.71
CA GLY A 201 -5.88 -9.07 -1.94
C GLY A 201 -6.00 -10.53 -1.46
N ASP A 202 -6.77 -10.77 -0.40
CA ASP A 202 -7.13 -12.11 0.09
C ASP A 202 -7.75 -13.00 -1.00
N GLY A 203 -8.63 -12.42 -1.83
CA GLY A 203 -9.18 -13.09 -3.01
C GLY A 203 -8.13 -13.57 -4.01
N ALA A 204 -7.20 -12.68 -4.37
CA ALA A 204 -6.13 -13.00 -5.31
C ALA A 204 -5.12 -14.01 -4.72
N MET A 205 -4.99 -14.09 -3.39
CA MET A 205 -4.12 -15.07 -2.73
C MET A 205 -4.62 -16.52 -2.87
N THR A 206 -5.89 -16.72 -3.25
CA THR A 206 -6.46 -18.08 -3.37
C THR A 206 -5.97 -18.85 -4.60
N ALA A 207 -5.40 -18.19 -5.60
CA ALA A 207 -4.97 -18.86 -6.83
C ALA A 207 -3.60 -19.54 -6.66
N GLY A 208 -3.44 -20.71 -7.28
CA GLY A 208 -2.20 -21.49 -7.25
C GLY A 208 -0.94 -20.71 -7.65
N GLN A 209 -1.06 -19.78 -8.60
CA GLN A 209 0.05 -18.93 -9.04
C GLN A 209 0.65 -18.08 -7.90
N ALA A 210 -0.18 -17.60 -6.97
CA ALA A 210 0.32 -16.86 -5.81
C ALA A 210 1.17 -17.75 -4.89
N TYR A 211 0.74 -19.00 -4.68
CA TYR A 211 1.46 -19.98 -3.87
C TYR A 211 2.76 -20.43 -4.52
N GLU A 212 2.74 -20.73 -5.81
CA GLU A 212 3.93 -21.07 -6.57
C GLU A 212 4.96 -19.93 -6.49
N ALA A 213 4.51 -18.69 -6.69
CA ALA A 213 5.38 -17.53 -6.60
C ALA A 213 5.97 -17.33 -5.20
N MET A 214 5.17 -17.51 -4.13
CA MET A 214 5.69 -17.44 -2.75
C MET A 214 6.71 -18.54 -2.45
N ASN A 215 6.47 -19.76 -2.94
CA ASN A 215 7.41 -20.88 -2.78
C ASN A 215 8.74 -20.58 -3.51
N ASN A 216 8.65 -20.04 -4.72
CA ASN A 216 9.83 -19.63 -5.48
C ASN A 216 10.57 -18.45 -4.84
N ALA A 217 9.85 -17.49 -4.25
CA ALA A 217 10.45 -16.37 -3.52
C ALA A 217 11.36 -16.85 -2.38
N GLY A 218 10.91 -17.86 -1.63
CA GLY A 218 11.67 -18.47 -0.55
C GLY A 218 12.89 -19.25 -1.06
N TYR A 219 12.75 -19.98 -2.17
CA TYR A 219 13.89 -20.68 -2.78
C TYR A 219 14.97 -19.72 -3.31
N LEU A 220 14.55 -18.59 -3.89
CA LEU A 220 15.45 -17.61 -4.50
C LEU A 220 16.01 -16.58 -3.51
N ASP A 221 15.62 -16.63 -2.23
CA ASP A 221 15.94 -15.62 -1.20
C ASP A 221 15.68 -14.19 -1.70
N SER A 222 14.51 -13.98 -2.31
CA SER A 222 14.17 -12.73 -2.99
C SER A 222 13.92 -11.59 -2.00
N ASN A 223 14.43 -10.38 -2.31
CA ASN A 223 14.13 -9.15 -1.58
C ASN A 223 12.70 -8.65 -1.89
N LEU A 224 11.70 -9.35 -1.33
CA LEU A 224 10.29 -9.16 -1.62
C LEU A 224 9.47 -9.03 -0.34
N ILE A 225 8.71 -7.94 -0.23
CA ILE A 225 7.71 -7.72 0.81
C ILE A 225 6.33 -7.99 0.20
N VAL A 226 5.59 -8.93 0.78
CA VAL A 226 4.20 -9.20 0.39
C VAL A 226 3.26 -8.54 1.39
N VAL A 227 2.46 -7.59 0.92
CA VAL A 227 1.40 -6.94 1.70
C VAL A 227 0.08 -7.59 1.32
N LEU A 228 -0.48 -8.36 2.26
CA LEU A 228 -1.79 -8.94 2.13
C LEU A 228 -2.87 -7.94 2.57
N ASN A 229 -3.63 -7.42 1.60
CA ASN A 229 -4.84 -6.64 1.86
C ASN A 229 -6.02 -7.58 2.11
N ASP A 230 -6.16 -8.01 3.36
CA ASP A 230 -7.27 -8.86 3.80
C ASP A 230 -8.45 -8.00 4.24
N ASN A 231 -9.40 -7.80 3.33
CA ASN A 231 -10.66 -7.14 3.60
C ASN A 231 -11.81 -8.13 3.85
N LYS A 232 -11.49 -9.44 3.95
CA LYS A 232 -12.44 -10.54 4.07
C LYS A 232 -13.46 -10.55 2.94
N GLN A 233 -13.08 -10.18 1.72
CA GLN A 233 -13.95 -10.20 0.55
C GLN A 233 -13.21 -10.89 -0.59
N VAL A 234 -13.41 -12.21 -0.66
CA VAL A 234 -12.61 -13.11 -1.52
C VAL A 234 -12.91 -12.94 -3.01
N SER A 235 -14.07 -12.36 -3.38
CA SER A 235 -14.43 -12.00 -4.77
C SER A 235 -15.81 -11.31 -4.85
N LEU A 236 -16.08 -10.58 -5.94
CA LEU A 236 -17.43 -10.11 -6.30
C LEU A 236 -18.39 -11.30 -6.53
N PRO A 237 -19.70 -11.24 -6.17
CA PRO A 237 -20.39 -10.31 -5.27
C PRO A 237 -20.65 -10.93 -3.89
N THR A 238 -20.51 -10.10 -2.84
CA THR A 238 -20.80 -10.44 -1.43
C THR A 238 -22.26 -10.20 -1.04
N SER A 239 -23.15 -10.06 -2.02
CA SER A 239 -24.59 -9.89 -1.79
C SER A 239 -25.32 -10.78 -2.79
N THR A 240 -25.93 -11.84 -2.28
CA THR A 240 -26.89 -12.64 -3.03
C THR A 240 -28.31 -12.17 -2.68
N LEU A 241 -29.32 -12.70 -3.37
CA LEU A 241 -30.73 -12.40 -3.06
C LEU A 241 -31.11 -12.74 -1.61
N ASP A 242 -30.31 -13.57 -0.93
CA ASP A 242 -30.54 -14.07 0.44
C ASP A 242 -29.72 -13.35 1.52
N GLY A 243 -28.96 -12.30 1.15
CA GLY A 243 -28.17 -11.49 2.10
C GLY A 243 -26.65 -11.51 1.85
N PRO A 244 -25.84 -11.05 2.83
CA PRO A 244 -24.39 -11.00 2.70
C PRO A 244 -23.80 -12.40 2.55
N ALA A 245 -23.07 -12.66 1.46
CA ALA A 245 -22.37 -13.92 1.27
C ALA A 245 -21.13 -13.96 2.18
N THR A 246 -20.93 -15.08 2.88
CA THR A 246 -19.73 -15.27 3.69
C THR A 246 -18.50 -15.39 2.79
N PRO A 247 -17.33 -14.90 3.25
CA PRO A 247 -16.09 -15.03 2.49
C PRO A 247 -15.80 -16.50 2.23
N VAL A 248 -15.76 -16.92 0.96
CA VAL A 248 -15.56 -18.32 0.59
C VAL A 248 -14.08 -18.67 0.59
N GLY A 249 -13.67 -19.71 1.34
CA GLY A 249 -12.32 -20.29 1.22
C GLY A 249 -11.66 -20.65 2.55
N ALA A 250 -11.08 -21.84 2.61
CA ALA A 250 -10.34 -22.33 3.78
C ALA A 250 -9.16 -21.39 4.16
N LEU A 251 -8.55 -20.72 3.16
CA LEU A 251 -7.47 -19.77 3.37
C LEU A 251 -7.93 -18.51 4.10
N SER A 252 -9.04 -17.89 3.67
CA SER A 252 -9.58 -16.69 4.34
C SER A 252 -9.90 -17.01 5.81
N SER A 253 -10.48 -18.19 6.07
CA SER A 253 -10.72 -18.67 7.43
C SER A 253 -9.43 -18.89 8.23
N ALA A 254 -8.37 -19.44 7.60
CA ALA A 254 -7.08 -19.65 8.25
C ALA A 254 -6.35 -18.32 8.56
N LEU A 255 -6.36 -17.37 7.63
CA LEU A 255 -5.78 -16.04 7.80
C LEU A 255 -6.53 -15.23 8.86
N ALA A 256 -7.86 -15.26 8.86
CA ALA A 256 -8.66 -14.62 9.91
C ALA A 256 -8.33 -15.20 11.31
N LYS A 257 -8.15 -16.53 11.40
CA LYS A 257 -7.71 -17.19 12.65
C LYS A 257 -6.30 -16.77 13.07
N LEU A 258 -5.37 -16.66 12.11
CA LEU A 258 -4.00 -16.22 12.38
C LEU A 258 -3.94 -14.76 12.83
N GLN A 259 -4.65 -13.86 12.14
CA GLN A 259 -4.77 -12.46 12.50
C GLN A 259 -5.37 -12.27 13.90
N ALA A 260 -6.41 -13.05 14.24
CA ALA A 260 -7.03 -13.04 15.56
C ALA A 260 -6.20 -13.76 16.64
N SER A 261 -5.07 -14.38 16.29
CA SER A 261 -4.28 -15.15 17.23
C SER A 261 -3.50 -14.23 18.17
N THR A 262 -3.58 -14.53 19.47
CA THR A 262 -2.89 -13.77 20.53
C THR A 262 -1.37 -13.81 20.39
N ASN A 263 -0.81 -14.88 19.83
CA ASN A 263 0.62 -15.00 19.57
C ASN A 263 1.08 -14.06 18.46
N PHE A 264 0.32 -13.94 17.38
CA PHE A 264 0.62 -12.97 16.31
C PHE A 264 0.53 -11.54 16.84
N HIS A 265 -0.47 -11.22 17.67
CA HIS A 265 -0.56 -9.93 18.32
C HIS A 265 0.65 -9.63 19.21
N LYS A 266 1.09 -10.58 20.06
CA LYS A 266 2.28 -10.42 20.90
C LYS A 266 3.55 -10.19 20.09
N LEU A 267 3.75 -10.96 19.01
CA LEU A 267 4.88 -10.80 18.09
C LEU A 267 4.85 -9.40 17.44
N ARG A 268 3.69 -8.97 16.97
CA ARG A 268 3.50 -7.65 16.36
C ARG A 268 3.80 -6.52 17.32
N GLU A 269 3.29 -6.58 18.55
CA GLU A 269 3.57 -5.54 19.55
C GLU A 269 5.05 -5.53 19.98
N ALA A 270 5.70 -6.69 20.10
CA ALA A 270 7.13 -6.77 20.36
C ALA A 270 7.99 -6.18 19.22
N ALA A 271 7.57 -6.34 17.96
CA ALA A 271 8.26 -5.76 16.82
C ALA A 271 8.14 -4.22 16.78
N LYS A 272 7.01 -3.65 17.21
CA LYS A 272 6.82 -2.19 17.28
C LYS A 272 7.69 -1.50 18.32
N VAL A 273 8.04 -2.20 19.40
CA VAL A 273 8.86 -1.64 20.49
C VAL A 273 10.35 -1.63 20.14
N ASN A 274 10.77 -2.39 19.12
CA ASN A 274 12.16 -2.58 18.72
C ASN A 274 12.54 -1.87 17.40
N LEU A 275 11.68 -0.99 16.88
CA LEU A 275 11.91 -0.10 15.74
C LEU A 275 11.86 1.35 16.19
#